data_AF-A0A1Q7HDV3-F1
#
_entry.id   AF-A0A1Q7HDV3-F1
#
_cell.length_a   1.000
_cell.length_b   1.000
_cell.length_c   1.000
_cell.angle_alpha   90.00
_cell.angle_beta   90.00
_cell.angle_gamma   90.00
#
_symmetry.space_group_name_H-M   'P 1'
#
loop_
_entity.id
_entity.type
_entity.pdbx_description
1 polymer ?
#
loop_
_entity_poly.entity_id
_entity_poly.type
_entity_poly.pdbx_seq_one_letter_code
_entity_poly.pdbx_strand_id
1 'polypeptide(L)'
;MDGEPCRLCGGDGRIGNALGGSSATCPGCHGSGRRTETSFGFHDVTKTKPSHHRPAVATSTGPKGPTTAEGVQLALEVSASAVLAEDAKTRLLAEIVNHESTHGRCTRTFIKKVRKQTRLGR
;
A
#
# COMPACT_ATOMS: atom_id res chain seq x y z
N MET A 1 -11.90 38.25 21.64
CA MET A 1 -12.01 36.77 21.62
C MET A 1 -10.63 36.22 21.82
N ASP A 2 -10.23 36.14 23.08
CA ASP A 2 -8.85 35.95 23.51
C ASP A 2 -8.78 34.60 24.19
N GLY A 3 -8.70 33.54 23.37
CA GLY A 3 -8.65 32.15 23.84
C GLY A 3 -7.43 31.94 24.75
N GLU A 4 -7.61 31.16 25.82
CA GLU A 4 -6.54 30.85 26.79
C GLU A 4 -5.28 30.36 26.05
N PRO A 5 -4.06 30.82 26.39
CA PRO A 5 -2.84 30.35 25.74
C PRO A 5 -2.70 28.83 25.90
N CYS A 6 -2.17 28.17 24.88
CA CYS A 6 -1.98 26.73 24.92
C CYS A 6 -1.01 26.35 26.04
N ARG A 7 -1.48 25.58 27.03
CA ARG A 7 -0.67 25.17 28.20
C ARG A 7 0.55 24.31 27.85
N LEU A 8 0.58 23.72 26.65
CA LEU A 8 1.66 22.84 26.20
C LEU A 8 2.82 23.59 25.53
N CYS A 9 2.54 24.69 24.83
CA CYS A 9 3.57 25.51 24.17
C CYS A 9 3.64 26.96 24.70
N GLY A 10 2.88 27.29 25.74
CA GLY A 10 2.85 28.63 26.33
C GLY A 10 2.24 29.74 25.46
N GLY A 11 1.84 29.45 24.22
CA GLY A 11 1.41 30.48 23.27
C GLY A 11 2.10 30.39 21.92
N ASP A 12 3.28 29.77 21.86
CA ASP A 12 4.17 29.86 20.69
C ASP A 12 3.76 28.97 19.52
N GLY A 13 2.83 28.04 19.73
CA GLY A 13 2.38 27.08 18.71
C GLY A 13 3.45 26.04 18.33
N ARG A 14 4.64 26.10 18.92
CA ARG A 14 5.76 25.21 18.63
C ARG A 14 6.39 24.67 19.91
N ILE A 15 7.00 23.50 19.82
CA ILE A 15 7.74 22.87 20.91
C ILE A 15 9.15 22.58 20.42
N GLY A 16 10.15 23.06 21.15
CA GLY A 16 11.55 22.75 20.88
C GLY A 16 11.87 21.30 21.23
N ASN A 17 12.66 20.63 20.38
CA ASN A 17 13.23 19.34 20.75
C ASN A 17 14.43 19.52 21.71
N ALA A 18 14.68 18.54 22.57
CA ALA A 18 15.77 18.59 23.55
C ALA A 18 17.18 18.67 22.92
N LEU A 19 17.27 18.38 21.62
CA LEU A 19 18.51 18.43 20.83
C LEU A 19 18.78 19.82 20.21
N GLY A 20 18.05 20.86 20.64
CA GLY A 20 18.43 22.27 20.47
C GLY A 20 18.40 22.83 19.05
N GLY A 21 17.91 22.07 18.07
CA GLY A 21 18.03 22.43 16.65
C GLY A 21 16.76 22.31 15.82
N SER A 22 15.68 21.71 16.33
CA SER A 22 14.42 21.64 15.59
C SER A 22 13.21 21.92 16.47
N SER A 23 12.30 22.75 15.97
CA SER A 23 11.00 23.01 16.58
C SER A 23 9.95 22.21 15.83
N ALA A 24 9.15 21.43 16.55
CA ALA A 24 7.98 20.76 16.01
C ALA A 24 6.71 21.57 16.29
N THR A 25 5.70 21.44 15.43
CA THR A 25 4.37 22.01 15.69
C THR A 25 3.80 21.44 16.98
N CYS A 26 3.26 22.30 17.85
CA CYS A 26 2.68 21.88 19.13
C CYS A 26 1.49 20.94 18.88
N PRO A 27 1.48 19.71 19.40
CA PRO A 27 0.38 18.77 19.19
C PRO A 27 -0.89 19.15 19.96
N GLY A 28 -0.80 20.01 20.99
CA GLY A 28 -1.94 20.43 21.80
C GLY A 28 -2.78 21.55 21.17
N CYS A 29 -2.19 22.35 20.28
CA CYS A 29 -2.89 23.45 19.59
C CYS A 29 -2.71 23.42 18.07
N HIS A 30 -1.98 22.42 17.55
CA HIS A 30 -1.63 22.26 16.14
C HIS A 30 -1.04 23.52 15.48
N GLY A 31 -0.27 24.31 16.24
CA GLY A 31 0.36 25.53 15.74
C GLY A 31 -0.42 26.82 15.96
N SER A 32 -1.65 26.75 16.47
CA SER A 32 -2.47 27.95 16.71
C SER A 32 -2.03 28.77 17.93
N GLY A 33 -1.19 28.21 18.81
CA GLY A 33 -0.73 28.87 20.04
C GLY A 33 -1.81 29.04 21.13
N ARG A 34 -3.08 28.83 20.79
CA ARG A 34 -4.22 29.01 21.68
C ARG A 34 -4.91 27.68 21.98
N ARG A 35 -5.58 27.62 23.13
CA ARG A 35 -6.44 26.51 23.51
C ARG A 35 -7.70 26.59 22.64
N THR A 36 -7.94 25.57 21.83
CA THR A 36 -9.18 25.44 21.06
C THR A 36 -10.32 25.15 22.05
N GLU A 37 -11.04 26.18 22.49
CA GLU A 37 -12.23 26.08 23.35
C GLU A 37 -13.42 25.41 22.65
N THR A 38 -13.27 24.93 21.42
CA THR A 38 -14.32 24.22 20.70
C THR A 38 -13.72 23.16 19.79
N SER A 39 -13.58 21.96 20.33
CA SER A 39 -13.94 20.74 19.61
C SER A 39 -14.01 19.56 20.57
N PHE A 40 -15.13 19.45 21.29
CA PHE A 40 -15.70 18.14 21.67
C PHE A 40 -16.17 17.35 20.44
N GLY A 41 -15.52 17.55 19.28
CA GLY A 41 -15.69 16.70 18.13
C GLY A 41 -15.11 15.36 18.53
N PHE A 42 -15.99 14.40 18.79
CA PHE A 42 -15.68 12.99 18.95
C PHE A 42 -14.55 12.62 17.98
N HIS A 43 -13.34 12.47 18.52
CA HIS A 43 -12.24 11.93 17.74
C HIS A 43 -12.58 10.46 17.61
N ASP A 44 -13.20 10.10 16.50
CA ASP A 44 -13.59 8.73 16.23
C ASP A 44 -12.33 7.87 16.12
N VAL A 45 -11.89 7.32 17.26
CA VAL A 45 -10.73 6.43 17.38
C VAL A 45 -11.00 5.09 16.68
N THR A 46 -12.23 4.86 16.19
CA THR A 46 -12.56 3.73 15.32
C THR A 46 -12.33 4.00 13.84
N LYS A 47 -11.86 5.21 13.46
CA LYS A 47 -11.30 5.47 12.13
C LYS A 47 -10.08 4.59 11.93
N THR A 48 -10.34 3.41 11.38
CA THR A 48 -9.35 2.51 10.83
C THR A 48 -8.48 3.32 9.89
N LYS A 49 -7.16 3.28 10.14
CA LYS A 49 -6.13 3.82 9.25
C LYS A 49 -6.57 3.49 7.82
N PRO A 50 -6.67 4.46 6.88
CA PRO A 50 -6.97 4.13 5.50
C PRO A 50 -5.96 3.07 5.09
N SER A 51 -6.45 1.85 4.89
CA SER A 51 -5.59 0.75 4.52
C SER A 51 -4.83 1.22 3.28
N HIS A 52 -3.54 0.92 3.19
CA HIS A 52 -2.74 1.15 1.98
C HIS A 52 -3.23 0.28 0.79
N HIS A 53 -4.50 -0.15 0.78
CA HIS A 53 -5.22 -0.51 -0.42
C HIS A 53 -5.25 0.70 -1.33
N ARG A 54 -4.20 0.77 -2.15
CA ARG A 54 -4.23 1.48 -3.42
C ARG A 54 -5.57 1.14 -4.08
N PRO A 55 -6.41 2.13 -4.48
CA PRO A 55 -7.62 1.82 -5.21
C PRO A 55 -7.20 1.00 -6.43
N ALA A 56 -7.87 -0.14 -6.62
CA ALA A 56 -7.66 -0.99 -7.77
C ALA A 56 -7.72 -0.11 -9.02
N VAL A 57 -6.61 -0.01 -9.76
CA VAL A 57 -6.60 0.62 -11.07
C VAL A 57 -7.69 -0.07 -11.87
N ALA A 58 -8.60 0.71 -12.43
CA ALA A 58 -9.71 0.23 -13.24
C ALA A 58 -9.20 -0.88 -14.16
N THR A 59 -9.68 -2.09 -13.91
CA THR A 59 -9.42 -3.26 -14.73
C THR A 59 -9.91 -2.94 -16.12
N SER A 60 -8.98 -2.67 -17.03
CA SER A 60 -9.33 -2.44 -18.42
C SER A 60 -10.00 -3.71 -18.96
N THR A 61 -11.20 -3.53 -19.49
CA THR A 61 -12.10 -4.52 -20.06
C THR A 61 -11.55 -5.13 -21.36
N GLY A 62 -10.52 -5.96 -21.25
CA GLY A 62 -10.06 -6.83 -22.33
C GLY A 62 -9.30 -8.03 -21.76
N PRO A 63 -9.16 -9.13 -22.52
CA PRO A 63 -8.35 -10.28 -22.11
C PRO A 63 -6.88 -9.86 -22.15
N LYS A 64 -6.42 -9.11 -21.15
CA LYS A 64 -5.05 -8.64 -21.05
C LYS A 64 -4.25 -9.66 -20.26
N GLY A 65 -3.47 -10.43 -21.00
CA GLY A 65 -2.34 -11.15 -20.43
C GLY A 65 -1.36 -10.21 -19.71
N PRO A 66 -0.33 -10.77 -19.09
CA PRO A 66 0.69 -9.97 -18.40
C PRO A 66 1.25 -8.88 -19.32
N THR A 67 1.47 -7.69 -18.76
CA THR A 67 1.97 -6.50 -19.48
C THR A 67 3.48 -6.34 -19.37
N THR A 68 4.10 -6.97 -18.37
CA THR A 68 5.55 -6.97 -18.18
C THR A 68 6.22 -8.06 -19.02
N ALA A 69 7.43 -7.78 -19.53
CA ALA A 69 8.20 -8.74 -20.32
C ALA A 69 8.46 -10.04 -19.55
N GLU A 70 8.75 -9.94 -18.24
CA GLU A 70 8.94 -11.11 -17.37
C GLU A 70 7.64 -11.89 -17.19
N GLY A 71 6.51 -11.21 -17.03
CA GLY A 71 5.19 -11.83 -16.91
C GLY A 71 4.80 -12.57 -18.19
N VAL A 72 5.02 -11.96 -19.36
CA VAL A 72 4.77 -12.58 -20.67
C VAL A 72 5.62 -13.83 -20.86
N GLN A 73 6.92 -13.76 -20.57
CA GLN A 73 7.80 -14.92 -20.71
C GLN A 73 7.37 -16.07 -19.77
N LEU A 74 6.98 -15.74 -18.54
CA LEU A 74 6.53 -16.75 -17.58
C LEU A 74 5.17 -17.36 -17.99
N ALA A 75 4.25 -16.56 -18.52
CA ALA A 75 2.98 -17.05 -19.05
C ALA A 75 3.17 -18.02 -20.22
N LEU A 76 4.10 -17.71 -21.13
CA LEU A 76 4.47 -18.60 -22.23
C LEU A 76 5.05 -19.93 -21.73
N GLU A 77 5.92 -19.87 -20.71
CA GLU A 77 6.50 -21.07 -20.06
C GLU A 77 5.41 -21.95 -19.43
N VAL A 78 4.41 -21.34 -18.79
CA VAL A 78 3.26 -22.06 -18.20
C VAL A 78 2.37 -22.66 -19.29
N SER A 79 2.03 -21.91 -20.35
CA SER A 79 1.17 -22.41 -21.43
C SER A 79 1.82 -23.55 -22.21
N ALA A 80 3.15 -23.47 -22.43
CA ALA A 80 3.92 -24.48 -23.15
C ALA A 80 4.22 -25.74 -22.31
N SER A 81 3.92 -25.72 -21.00
CA SER A 81 4.15 -26.87 -20.13
C SER A 81 3.19 -28.02 -20.50
N ALA A 82 3.73 -29.12 -21.03
CA ALA A 82 2.95 -30.32 -21.34
C ALA A 82 2.55 -31.13 -20.10
N VAL A 83 3.12 -30.80 -18.92
CA VAL A 83 2.95 -31.55 -17.67
C VAL A 83 1.72 -31.09 -16.90
N LEU A 84 1.30 -29.84 -17.07
CA LEU A 84 0.18 -29.27 -16.33
C LEU A 84 -1.15 -29.51 -17.06
N ALA A 85 -2.18 -29.86 -16.30
CA ALA A 85 -3.55 -29.85 -16.80
C ALA A 85 -3.98 -28.43 -17.22
N GLU A 86 -4.87 -28.32 -18.21
CA GLU A 86 -5.34 -27.04 -18.74
C GLU A 86 -5.96 -26.12 -17.67
N ASP A 87 -6.66 -26.69 -16.68
CA ASP A 87 -7.19 -25.93 -15.54
C ASP A 87 -6.06 -25.32 -14.69
N ALA A 88 -5.00 -26.09 -14.41
CA ALA A 88 -3.84 -25.62 -13.66
C ALA A 88 -3.09 -24.52 -14.42
N LYS A 89 -2.97 -24.62 -15.76
CA LYS A 89 -2.41 -23.57 -16.60
C LYS A 89 -3.22 -22.28 -16.48
N THR A 90 -4.54 -22.39 -16.58
CA THR A 90 -5.45 -21.24 -16.50
C THR A 90 -5.34 -20.54 -15.15
N ARG A 91 -5.28 -21.31 -14.06
CA ARG A 91 -5.09 -20.78 -12.70
C ARG A 91 -3.75 -20.08 -12.52
N LEU A 92 -2.67 -20.66 -13.04
CA LEU A 92 -1.34 -20.05 -12.97
C LEU A 92 -1.23 -18.77 -13.80
N LEU A 93 -1.85 -18.73 -14.98
CA LEU A 93 -1.91 -17.53 -15.81
C LEU A 93 -2.65 -16.39 -15.08
N ALA A 94 -3.79 -16.70 -14.44
CA ALA A 94 -4.51 -15.73 -13.63
C ALA A 94 -3.68 -15.25 -12.44
N GLU A 95 -2.92 -16.14 -11.77
CA GLU A 95 -2.04 -15.76 -10.67
C GLU A 95 -0.89 -14.84 -11.14
N ILE A 96 -0.31 -15.08 -12.31
CA ILE A 96 0.72 -14.21 -12.92
C ILE A 96 0.17 -12.80 -13.14
N VAL A 97 -1.01 -12.69 -13.78
CA VAL A 97 -1.65 -11.40 -14.04
C VAL A 97 -2.00 -10.67 -12.74
N ASN A 98 -2.54 -11.38 -11.75
CA ASN A 98 -2.91 -10.78 -10.46
C ASN A 98 -1.69 -10.30 -9.67
N HIS A 99 -0.60 -11.09 -9.65
CA HIS A 99 0.64 -10.71 -8.98
C HIS A 99 1.26 -9.49 -9.65
N GLU A 100 1.27 -9.44 -10.98
CA GLU A 100 1.74 -8.29 -11.74
C GLU A 100 0.88 -7.04 -11.49
N SER A 101 -0.45 -7.17 -11.51
CA SER A 101 -1.36 -6.05 -11.22
C SER A 101 -1.17 -5.49 -9.81
N THR A 102 -0.82 -6.34 -8.84
CA THR A 102 -0.62 -5.94 -7.44
C THR A 102 0.75 -5.29 -7.22
N HIS A 103 1.82 -5.86 -7.81
CA HIS A 103 3.19 -5.46 -7.55
C HIS A 103 3.83 -4.58 -8.64
N GLY A 104 3.15 -4.41 -9.78
CA GLY A 104 3.67 -3.76 -10.99
C GLY A 104 4.77 -4.53 -11.72
N ARG A 105 5.19 -5.68 -11.19
CA ARG A 105 6.22 -6.56 -11.76
C ARG A 105 6.13 -7.98 -11.22
N CYS A 106 6.55 -8.96 -12.02
CA CYS A 106 6.83 -10.30 -11.52
C CYS A 106 8.16 -10.32 -10.76
N THR A 107 8.11 -10.54 -9.44
CA THR A 107 9.33 -10.58 -8.62
C THR A 107 10.10 -11.89 -8.85
N ARG A 108 11.42 -11.88 -8.59
CA ARG A 108 12.27 -13.09 -8.71
C ARG A 108 11.78 -14.25 -7.86
N THR A 109 11.23 -13.98 -6.67
CA THR A 109 10.66 -15.00 -5.78
C THR A 109 9.38 -15.60 -6.37
N PHE A 110 8.51 -14.76 -6.95
CA PHE A 110 7.30 -15.21 -7.64
C PHE A 110 7.61 -16.08 -8.86
N ILE A 111 8.56 -15.65 -9.71
CA ILE A 111 9.03 -16.44 -10.86
C ILE A 111 9.54 -17.82 -10.42
N LYS A 112 10.35 -17.86 -9.34
CA LYS A 112 10.83 -19.14 -8.76
C LYS A 112 9.68 -20.01 -8.25
N LYS A 113 8.66 -19.43 -7.62
CA LYS A 113 7.47 -20.14 -7.13
C LYS A 113 6.72 -20.81 -8.29
N VAL A 114 6.39 -20.05 -9.34
CA VAL A 114 5.67 -20.56 -10.51
C VAL A 114 6.47 -21.67 -11.19
N ARG A 115 7.78 -21.47 -11.41
CA ARG A 115 8.66 -22.51 -11.98
C ARG A 115 8.79 -23.76 -11.13
N LYS A 116 8.71 -23.64 -9.80
CA LYS A 116 8.70 -24.80 -8.91
C LYS A 116 7.41 -25.60 -9.08
N GLN A 117 6.27 -24.92 -9.25
CA GLN A 117 4.98 -25.58 -9.47
C GLN A 117 4.87 -26.24 -10.84
N THR A 118 5.45 -25.63 -11.90
CA THR A 118 5.50 -26.26 -13.23
C THR A 118 6.40 -27.50 -13.27
N ARG A 119 7.39 -27.62 -12.37
CA ARG A 119 8.31 -28.76 -12.27
C ARG A 119 7.85 -29.87 -11.32
N LEU A 120 7.13 -29.53 -10.25
CA LEU A 120 6.63 -30.49 -9.26
C LEU A 120 5.39 -31.28 -9.71
N GLY A 121 4.82 -30.98 -10.87
CA GLY A 121 3.79 -31.81 -11.49
C GLY A 121 4.31 -33.15 -12.05
N ARG A 122 5.54 -33.55 -11.73
CA ARG A 122 6.14 -34.84 -12.06
C ARG A 122 6.04 -35.78 -10.86
#